data_AF-A0A401RMN5-F1
#
_entry.id   AF-A0A401RMN5-F1
#
_cell.length_a   1.000
_cell.length_b   1.000
_cell.length_c   1.000
_cell.angle_alpha   90.00
_cell.angle_beta   90.00
_cell.angle_gamma   90.00
#
_symmetry.space_group_name_H-M   'P 1'
#
loop_
_entity.id
_entity.type
_entity.pdbx_description
1 polymer ?
#
loop_
_entity_poly.entity_id
_entity_poly.type
_entity_poly.pdbx_seq_one_letter_code
_entity_poly.pdbx_strand_id
1 'polypeptide(L)' 'MVRFHSFYPWHTEGDYMHLCNSKDLQMLQWVKEFNKFDLYTKCDDLPNVKTLQPYYQKLIDKYCPGKLRW' A
#
# COMPACT_ATOMS: atom_id res chain seq x y z
N MET A 1 -4.85 1.44 3.97
CA MET A 1 -3.86 1.46 2.86
C MET A 1 -4.19 0.35 1.87
N VAL A 2 -3.76 -0.90 2.05
CA VAL A 2 -3.98 -2.00 1.08
C VAL A 2 -5.44 -2.14 0.60
N ARG A 3 -6.43 -2.12 1.49
CA ARG A 3 -7.84 -2.27 1.07
C ARG A 3 -8.36 -1.21 0.08
N PHE A 4 -7.83 0.02 0.14
CA PHE A 4 -8.35 1.17 -0.61
C PHE A 4 -7.29 1.82 -1.51
N HIS A 5 -6.14 1.15 -1.77
CA HIS A 5 -5.05 1.75 -2.56
C HIS A 5 -5.40 1.98 -4.04
N SER A 6 -6.43 1.29 -4.53
CA SER A 6 -6.95 1.44 -5.90
C SER A 6 -8.14 2.40 -6.00
N PHE A 7 -8.58 3.01 -4.90
CA PHE A 7 -9.78 3.85 -4.89
C PHE A 7 -9.48 5.30 -5.24
N TYR A 8 -8.97 5.52 -6.46
CA TYR A 8 -8.51 6.83 -6.96
C TYR A 8 -9.55 7.95 -6.90
N PRO A 9 -10.83 7.72 -7.24
CA PRO A 9 -11.85 8.76 -7.09
C PRO A 9 -11.86 9.34 -5.67
N TRP A 10 -11.71 8.50 -4.65
CA TRP A 10 -11.68 8.97 -3.27
C TRP A 10 -10.34 9.58 -2.86
N HIS A 11 -9.24 8.84 -2.99
CA HIS A 11 -7.98 9.28 -2.40
C HIS A 11 -7.19 10.27 -3.27
N THR A 12 -7.54 10.45 -4.53
CA THR A 12 -6.88 11.37 -5.46
C THR A 12 -7.82 12.47 -5.95
N GLU A 13 -9.02 12.12 -6.41
CA GLU A 13 -9.95 13.05 -7.08
C GLU A 13 -10.89 13.77 -6.10
N GLY A 14 -11.08 13.23 -4.89
CA GLY A 14 -11.91 13.84 -3.84
C GLY A 14 -13.40 13.48 -3.91
N ASP A 15 -13.76 12.48 -4.71
CA ASP A 15 -15.11 11.94 -4.80
C ASP A 15 -15.47 11.04 -3.62
N TYR A 16 -16.74 10.62 -3.55
CA TYR A 16 -17.28 9.71 -2.54
C TYR A 16 -17.14 10.15 -1.08
N MET A 17 -16.88 11.44 -0.84
CA MET A 17 -16.77 12.00 0.52
C MET A 17 -18.06 11.85 1.34
N HIS A 18 -19.22 11.81 0.67
CA HIS A 18 -20.52 11.58 1.31
C HIS A 18 -20.67 10.15 1.89
N LEU A 19 -19.82 9.20 1.49
CA LEU A 19 -19.78 7.84 2.05
C LEU A 19 -18.74 7.68 3.17
N CYS A 20 -17.88 8.70 3.38
CA CYS A 20 -16.79 8.62 4.34
C CYS A 20 -17.28 8.88 5.78
N ASN A 21 -16.77 8.08 6.72
CA ASN A 21 -16.87 8.38 8.14
C ASN A 21 -15.57 9.04 8.66
N SER A 22 -15.54 9.41 9.95
CA SER A 22 -14.38 10.06 10.57
C SER A 22 -13.08 9.26 10.46
N LYS A 23 -13.15 7.92 10.50
CA LYS A 23 -11.97 7.05 10.35
C LYS A 23 -11.44 7.09 8.93
N ASP A 24 -12.32 7.10 7.93
CA ASP A 24 -11.90 7.19 6.52
C ASP A 24 -11.16 8.50 6.27
N LEU A 25 -11.68 9.61 6.79
CA LEU A 25 -11.03 10.93 6.70
C LEU A 25 -9.64 10.95 7.35
N GLN A 26 -9.48 10.32 8.52
CA GLN A 26 -8.17 10.19 9.18
C GLN A 26 -7.21 9.28 8.41
N MET A 27 -7.73 8.25 7.74
CA MET A 27 -6.92 7.30 6.96
C MET A 27 -6.50 7.85 5.59
N LEU A 28 -7.19 8.87 5.08
CA LEU A 28 -6.93 9.46 3.77
C LEU A 28 -5.45 9.86 3.58
N GLN A 29 -4.83 10.46 4.59
CA GLN A 29 -3.42 10.85 4.53
C GLN A 29 -2.49 9.64 4.35
N TRP A 30 -2.79 8.53 5.03
CA TRP A 30 -1.97 7.31 4.97
C TRP A 30 -2.12 6.59 3.61
N VAL A 31 -3.33 6.61 3.04
CA VAL A 31 -3.57 6.06 1.70
C VAL A 31 -2.87 6.91 0.64
N LYS A 32 -2.96 8.23 0.72
CA LYS A 32 -2.23 9.16 -0.16
C LYS A 32 -0.72 8.99 -0.06
N GLU A 33 -0.17 8.86 1.15
CA GLU A 33 1.27 8.68 1.33
C GLU A 33 1.75 7.36 0.74
N PHE A 34 1.04 6.26 1.00
CA PHE A 34 1.33 4.97 0.38
C PHE A 34 1.25 5.02 -1.16
N ASN A 35 0.23 5.71 -1.70
CA ASN A 35 0.00 5.79 -3.15
C ASN A 35 1.16 6.45 -3.90
N LYS A 36 1.90 7.38 -3.29
CA LYS A 36 3.11 7.96 -3.90
C LYS A 36 4.14 6.87 -4.24
N PHE A 37 4.37 5.94 -3.33
CA PHE A 37 5.31 4.85 -3.55
C PHE A 37 4.77 3.84 -4.57
N ASP A 38 3.49 3.47 -4.48
CA ASP A 38 2.85 2.59 -5.49
C ASP A 38 2.95 3.20 -6.91
N LEU A 39 2.66 4.48 -7.06
CA LEU A 39 2.63 5.12 -8.38
C LEU A 39 4.03 5.41 -8.92
N TYR A 40 4.91 6.03 -8.12
CA TYR A 40 6.13 6.65 -8.61
C TYR A 40 7.40 5.79 -8.45
N THR A 41 7.30 4.59 -7.89
CA THR A 41 8.43 3.63 -7.92
C THR A 41 8.42 2.72 -9.15
N LYS A 42 7.40 2.85 -10.02
CA LYS A 42 7.32 2.11 -11.28
C LYS A 42 8.36 2.66 -12.26
N CYS A 43 9.36 1.84 -12.58
CA CYS A 43 10.41 2.14 -13.55
C CYS A 43 10.80 0.88 -14.35
N ASP A 44 11.41 1.08 -15.51
CA ASP A 44 11.90 -0.02 -16.36
C ASP A 44 13.09 -0.76 -15.71
N ASP A 45 13.88 -0.05 -14.91
CA ASP A 45 15.01 -0.63 -14.17
C ASP A 45 14.50 -1.49 -13.01
N LEU A 46 14.66 -2.81 -13.13
CA LEU A 46 14.20 -3.75 -12.12
C LEU A 46 15.19 -3.87 -10.95
N PRO A 47 14.70 -3.95 -9.70
CA PRO A 47 15.56 -4.17 -8.55
C PRO A 47 16.15 -5.58 -8.55
N ASN A 48 17.33 -5.74 -7.94
CA ASN A 48 17.91 -7.07 -7.74
C ASN A 48 17.16 -7.81 -6.61
N VAL A 49 16.24 -8.69 -6.99
CA VAL A 49 15.40 -9.45 -6.04
C VAL A 49 16.23 -10.31 -5.08
N LYS A 50 17.35 -10.89 -5.54
CA LYS A 50 18.18 -11.78 -4.71
C LYS A 50 18.84 -11.05 -3.54
N THR A 51 19.24 -9.79 -3.74
CA THR A 51 19.87 -8.99 -2.66
C THR A 51 18.84 -8.49 -1.66
N LEU A 52 17.61 -8.21 -2.11
CA LEU A 52 16.52 -7.69 -1.27
C LEU A 52 15.77 -8.77 -0.49
N GLN A 53 15.71 -10.00 -1.02
CA GLN A 53 14.93 -11.09 -0.43
C GLN A 53 15.22 -11.33 1.06
N PRO A 54 16.48 -11.37 1.56
CA PRO A 54 16.73 -11.61 2.98
C PRO A 54 16.17 -10.52 3.89
N TYR A 55 16.09 -9.28 3.41
CA TYR A 55 15.49 -8.17 4.17
C TYR A 55 13.97 -8.35 4.27
N TYR A 56 13.28 -8.55 3.14
CA TYR A 56 11.83 -8.72 3.14
C TYR A 56 11.40 -10.02 3.83
N GLN A 57 12.19 -11.09 3.75
CA GLN A 57 11.91 -12.34 4.47
C GLN A 57 11.87 -12.11 5.99
N LYS A 58 12.80 -11.31 6.56
CA LYS A 58 12.75 -10.97 7.99
C LYS A 58 11.47 -10.22 8.39
N LEU A 59 10.91 -9.41 7.48
CA LEU A 59 9.63 -8.75 7.71
C LEU A 59 8.47 -9.74 7.63
N ILE A 60 8.49 -10.67 6.66
CA ILE A 60 7.50 -11.75 6.54
C ILE A 60 7.52 -12.60 7.82
N ASP A 61 8.69 -13.03 8.27
CA ASP A 61 8.87 -13.85 9.48
C ASP A 61 8.35 -13.15 10.75
N LYS A 62 8.38 -11.81 10.77
CA LYS A 62 7.87 -11.01 11.89
C LYS A 62 6.36 -10.78 11.84
N TYR A 63 5.80 -10.48 10.67
CA TYR A 63 4.43 -9.95 10.55
C TYR A 63 3.41 -10.98 10.03
N CYS A 64 3.83 -11.96 9.23
CA CYS A 64 2.94 -12.98 8.66
C CYS A 64 3.71 -14.29 8.34
N PRO A 65 4.30 -14.95 9.37
CA PRO A 65 5.19 -16.09 9.17
C PRO A 65 4.49 -17.36 8.68
N GLY A 66 5.27 -18.26 8.08
CA GLY A 66 4.86 -19.62 7.76
C GLY A 66 3.88 -19.71 6.59
N LYS A 67 3.12 -20.81 6.54
CA LYS A 67 2.18 -21.07 5.46
C LYS A 67 0.84 -20.39 5.76
N LEU A 68 0.47 -19.43 4.91
CA LEU A 68 -0.81 -18.73 4.97
C LEU A 68 -1.90 -19.49 4.19
N ARG A 69 -3.16 -19.18 4.51
CA ARG A 69 -4.33 -19.60 3.73
C ARG A 69 -4.73 -18.44 2.82
N TRP A 70 -4.84 -18.72 1.53
CA TRP A 70 -5.14 -17.76 0.48
C TRP A 70 -6.56 -17.97 -0.03
#